data_AF-A0A656GMF4-F1
#
_entry.id   AF-A0A656GMF4-F1
#
_cell.length_a   1.000
_cell.length_b   1.000
_cell.length_c   1.000
_cell.angle_alpha   90.00
_cell.angle_beta   90.00
_cell.angle_gamma   90.00
#
_symmetry.space_group_name_H-M   'P 1'
#
loop_
_entity.id
_entity.type
_entity.pdbx_description
1 polymer ?
#
loop_
_entity_poly.entity_id
_entity_poly.type
_entity_poly.pdbx_seq_one_letter_code
_entity_poly.pdbx_strand_id
1 'polypeptide(L)' 'AQLLAQPEVTAAVVVAKEGPSGARLIGYVVAQAIDSPT' A
#
# COMPACT_ATOMS: atom_id res chain seq x y z
N ALA A 1 -7.54 -7.35 3.98
CA ALA A 1 -7.56 -6.01 3.34
C ALA A 1 -7.24 -6.17 1.86
N GLN A 2 -7.89 -5.44 0.95
CA GLN A 2 -7.74 -5.63 -0.50
C GLN A 2 -6.30 -5.42 -1.00
N LEU A 3 -5.52 -4.54 -0.35
CA LEU A 3 -4.11 -4.32 -0.70
C LEU A 3 -3.26 -5.59 -0.51
N LEU A 4 -3.51 -6.38 0.53
CA LEU A 4 -2.79 -7.65 0.78
C LEU A 4 -3.27 -8.80 -0.11
N ALA A 5 -4.37 -8.60 -0.85
CA ALA A 5 -4.82 -9.57 -1.84
C ALA A 5 -4.11 -9.41 -3.20
N GLN A 6 -3.33 -8.32 -3.38
CA GLN A 6 -2.49 -8.13 -4.55
C GLN A 6 -1.24 -9.01 -4.42
N PRO A 7 -0.92 -9.86 -5.41
CA PRO A 7 0.18 -10.83 -5.31
C PRO A 7 1.55 -10.21 -4.98
N GLU A 8 1.80 -8.99 -5.47
CA GLU A 8 3.10 -8.32 -5.34
C GLU A 8 3.26 -7.59 -4.00
N VAL A 9 2.22 -7.52 -3.16
CA VAL A 9 2.25 -6.74 -1.90
C VAL A 9 2.53 -7.66 -0.72
N THR A 10 3.66 -7.43 -0.04
CA THR A 10 4.08 -8.23 1.13
C THR A 10 3.59 -7.67 2.45
N ALA A 11 3.39 -6.36 2.52
CA ALA A 11 2.85 -5.66 3.69
C ALA A 11 2.10 -4.41 3.25
N ALA A 12 1.07 -4.04 4.00
CA ALA A 12 0.31 -2.83 3.76
C ALA A 12 -0.22 -2.24 5.07
N VAL A 13 -0.17 -0.91 5.18
CA VAL A 13 -0.82 -0.14 6.25
C VAL A 13 -1.66 0.95 5.60
N VAL A 14 -2.88 1.15 6.09
CA VAL A 14 -3.79 2.20 5.63
C VAL A 14 -4.08 3.15 6.78
N VAL A 15 -3.85 4.44 6.56
CA VAL A 15 -4.10 5.49 7.55
C VAL A 15 -5.11 6.49 7.00
N ALA A 16 -5.95 7.04 7.88
CA ALA A 16 -6.73 8.21 7.55
C ALA A 16 -5.84 9.46 7.67
N LYS A 17 -5.85 10.29 6.63
CA LYS A 17 -5.19 11.59 6.61
C LYS A 17 -6.25 12.68 6.46
N GLU A 18 -6.34 13.54 7.46
CA GLU A 18 -7.21 14.72 7.43
C GLU A 18 -6.72 15.75 6.42
N GLY A 19 -7.66 16.51 5.84
CA GLY A 19 -7.35 17.59 4.93
C GLY A 19 -8.52 18.56 4.74
N PRO A 20 -8.32 19.67 4.00
CA PRO A 20 -9.35 20.71 3.84
C PRO A 20 -10.68 20.23 3.23
N SER A 21 -10.66 19.07 2.56
CA SER A 21 -11.86 18.43 1.98
C SER A 21 -12.30 17.18 2.74
N GLY A 22 -11.91 17.04 4.01
CA GLY A 22 -12.18 15.87 4.86
C GLY A 22 -11.10 14.78 4.79
N ALA A 23 -11.30 13.75 5.62
CA ALA A 23 -10.41 12.60 5.72
C ALA A 23 -10.29 11.82 4.41
N ARG A 24 -9.07 11.37 4.09
CA ARG A 24 -8.77 10.50 2.94
C ARG A 24 -7.90 9.34 3.39
N LEU A 25 -8.10 8.16 2.79
CA LEU A 25 -7.26 7.00 3.06
C LEU A 25 -5.96 7.08 2.24
N ILE A 26 -4.84 6.86 2.92
CA ILE A 26 -3.51 6.73 2.31
C ILE A 26 -3.00 5.32 2.60
N GLY A 27 -2.64 4.60 1.55
CA GLY A 27 -2.04 3.26 1.66
C GLY A 27 -0.53 3.32 1.49
N TYR A 28 0.20 2.77 2.46
CA TYR A 28 1.63 2.47 2.35
C TYR A 28 1.79 0.97 2.10
N VAL A 29 2.55 0.61 1.07
CA VAL A 29 2.74 -0.78 0.66
C VAL A 29 4.22 -1.12 0.53
N VAL A 30 4.57 -2.36 0.85
CA VAL A 30 5.87 -2.94 0.55
C VAL A 30 5.69 -3.93 -0.61
N ALA A 31 6.28 -3.63 -1.75
CA ALA A 31 6.28 -4.52 -2.90
C ALA A 31 7.32 -5.64 -2.73
N GLN A 32 7.07 -6.80 -3.31
CA GLN A 32 8.10 -7.82 -3.52
C GLN A 32 9.25 -7.21 -4.33
N ALA A 33 10.49 -7.57 -3.98
CA ALA A 33 11.63 -7.21 -4.79
C ALA A 33 11.46 -7.83 -6.17
N ILE A 34 11.59 -7.02 -7.22
CA ILE A 34 11.79 -7.55 -8.56
C ILE A 34 13.15 -8.24 -8.56
N ASP A 35 13.14 -9.55 -8.74
CA ASP A 35 14.38 -10.29 -8.97
C ASP A 35 14.88 -9.86 -10.36
N SER A 36 15.92 -9.03 -10.41
CA SER A 36 16.55 -8.65 -11.67
C SER A 36 17.13 -9.92 -12.29
N PRO A 37 16.70 -10.35 -13.50
CA PRO A 37 17.29 -11.52 -14.11
C PRO A 37 18.78 -11.24 -14.34
N THR A 38 19.63 -12.03 -13.68
CA THR A 38 21.08 -12.05 -13.90
C THR A 38 21.39 -12.75 -15.22
#